data_AF-A0A4Q2XMH3-F1
#
_entry.id   AF-A0A4Q2XMH3-F1
#
_cell.length_a   1.000
_cell.length_b   1.000
_cell.length_c   1.000
_cell.angle_alpha   90.00
_cell.angle_beta   90.00
_cell.angle_gamma   90.00
#
_symmetry.space_group_name_H-M   'P 1'
#
loop_
_entity.id
_entity.type
_entity.pdbx_description
1 polymer ?
#
loop_
_entity_poly.entity_id
_entity_poly.type
_entity_poly.pdbx_seq_one_letter_code
_entity_poly.pdbx_strand_id
1 'polypeptide(L)'
;MNRLDGFVKRGGGLQAVTSQPIFEGIPAALRKITPWFQNRGFEFIRSWAWFRPVDSLAVFDAWMDRVMDVGDQLVPFDAIPVRAAGNLLTELHAALEHARKSSL
;
A
#
# COMPACT_ATOMS: atom_id res chain seq x y z
N MET A 1 21.02 13.23 2.18
CA MET A 1 19.87 14.08 1.79
C MET A 1 19.98 14.38 0.31
N ASN A 2 18.89 14.28 -0.45
CA ASN A 2 18.92 14.51 -1.90
C ASN A 2 19.11 15.99 -2.22
N ARG A 3 19.85 16.33 -3.28
CA ARG A 3 20.04 17.69 -3.75
C ARG A 3 18.98 18.04 -4.80
N LEU A 4 18.49 19.28 -4.79
CA LEU A 4 17.75 19.85 -5.92
C LEU A 4 18.76 20.31 -6.96
N ASP A 5 18.81 19.64 -8.11
CA ASP A 5 19.75 19.94 -9.20
C ASP A 5 19.22 21.01 -10.15
N GLY A 6 17.90 21.27 -10.14
CA GLY A 6 17.30 22.37 -10.88
C GLY A 6 15.84 22.12 -11.25
N PHE A 7 15.40 22.79 -12.31
CA PHE A 7 14.05 22.65 -12.85
C PHE A 7 14.09 22.55 -14.38
N VAL A 8 13.18 21.79 -14.96
CA VAL A 8 13.00 21.66 -16.40
C VAL A 8 11.54 21.92 -16.79
N LYS A 9 11.31 22.49 -17.98
CA LYS A 9 9.96 22.60 -18.56
C LYS A 9 9.71 21.44 -19.50
N ARG A 10 8.72 20.59 -19.20
CA ARG A 10 8.34 19.44 -20.04
C ARG A 10 6.83 19.22 -19.99
N GLY A 11 6.22 18.95 -21.14
CA GLY A 11 4.77 18.68 -21.23
C GLY A 11 3.89 19.84 -20.77
N GLY A 12 4.34 21.09 -20.94
CA GLY A 12 3.62 22.29 -20.48
C GLY A 12 3.76 22.59 -18.98
N GLY A 13 4.45 21.75 -18.20
CA GLY A 13 4.66 21.94 -16.76
C GLY A 13 6.12 22.22 -16.39
N LEU A 14 6.32 22.83 -15.21
CA LEU A 14 7.62 22.93 -14.54
C LEU A 14 7.84 21.69 -13.67
N GLN A 15 8.97 21.01 -13.83
CA GLN A 15 9.34 19.80 -13.10
C GLN A 15 10.65 20.03 -12.34
N ALA A 16 10.77 19.51 -11.12
CA ALA A 16 12.01 19.55 -10.35
C ALA A 16 12.93 18.39 -10.75
N VAL A 17 14.23 18.67 -10.85
CA VAL A 17 15.28 17.66 -11.05
C VAL A 17 16.02 17.52 -9.73
N THR A 18 16.16 16.31 -9.23
CA THR A 18 16.84 16.03 -7.97
C THR A 18 17.89 14.94 -8.15
N SER A 19 18.87 14.90 -7.25
CA SER A 19 19.87 13.84 -7.20
C SER A 19 19.30 12.52 -6.67
N GLN A 20 17.99 12.45 -6.42
CA GLN A 20 17.33 11.26 -5.94
C GLN A 20 17.38 10.21 -7.06
N PRO A 21 17.87 9.00 -6.78
CA PRO A 21 17.77 7.91 -7.74
C PRO A 21 16.32 7.71 -8.18
N ILE A 22 16.13 7.52 -9.49
CA ILE A 22 14.82 7.18 -10.02
C ILE A 22 14.51 5.76 -9.55
N PHE A 23 13.35 5.61 -8.91
CA PHE A 23 12.77 4.30 -8.68
C PHE A 23 11.93 3.95 -9.90
N GLU A 24 12.38 2.98 -10.70
CA GLU A 24 11.66 2.54 -11.89
C GLU A 24 10.47 1.67 -11.49
N GLY A 25 9.28 2.24 -11.55
CA GLY A 25 8.02 1.54 -11.36
C GLY A 25 6.86 2.46 -11.71
N ILE A 26 5.67 1.88 -11.82
CA ILE A 26 4.42 2.64 -11.99
C ILE A 26 3.49 2.39 -10.81
N PRO A 27 2.62 3.35 -10.45
CA PRO A 27 1.59 3.10 -9.45
C PRO A 27 0.79 1.84 -9.80
N ALA A 28 0.67 0.92 -8.83
CA ALA A 28 0.00 -0.35 -9.06
C ALA A 28 -1.51 -0.13 -9.22
N ALA A 29 -2.12 -0.82 -10.19
CA ALA A 29 -3.56 -0.80 -10.35
C ALA A 29 -4.24 -1.60 -9.22
N LEU A 30 -5.40 -1.14 -8.74
CA LEU A 30 -6.15 -1.82 -7.68
C LEU A 30 -6.45 -3.30 -8.01
N ARG A 31 -6.73 -3.60 -9.29
CA ARG A 31 -6.94 -4.97 -9.80
C ARG A 31 -5.73 -5.91 -9.61
N LYS A 32 -4.53 -5.37 -9.42
CA LYS A 32 -3.31 -6.14 -9.10
C LYS A 32 -3.08 -6.21 -7.59
N ILE A 33 -3.32 -5.11 -6.87
CA ILE A 33 -3.08 -5.01 -5.42
C ILE A 33 -3.97 -5.99 -4.65
N THR A 34 -5.26 -6.04 -4.96
CA THR A 34 -6.21 -6.88 -4.21
C THR A 34 -5.86 -8.37 -4.28
N PRO A 35 -5.67 -9.00 -5.46
CA PRO A 35 -5.25 -10.40 -5.53
C PRO A 35 -3.89 -10.64 -4.87
N TRP A 36 -2.97 -9.66 -4.96
CA TRP A 36 -1.64 -9.79 -4.37
C TRP A 36 -1.66 -9.92 -2.85
N PHE A 37 -2.51 -9.14 -2.17
CA PHE A 37 -2.75 -9.26 -0.72
C PHE A 37 -3.50 -10.55 -0.38
N GLN A 38 -4.58 -10.85 -1.11
CA GLN A 38 -5.39 -12.06 -0.89
C GLN A 38 -4.59 -13.35 -1.02
N ASN A 39 -3.72 -13.46 -2.03
CA ASN A 39 -2.84 -14.61 -2.23
C ASN A 39 -1.81 -14.80 -1.10
N ARG A 40 -1.61 -13.78 -0.25
CA ARG A 40 -0.74 -13.82 0.94
C ARG A 40 -1.52 -14.06 2.24
N GLY A 41 -2.82 -14.34 2.14
CA GLY A 41 -3.73 -14.58 3.25
C GLY A 41 -4.23 -13.31 3.93
N PHE A 42 -4.03 -12.13 3.33
CA PHE A 42 -4.62 -10.90 3.85
C PHE A 42 -6.06 -10.75 3.38
N GLU A 43 -6.88 -10.25 4.29
CA GLU A 43 -8.25 -9.90 4.02
C GLU A 43 -8.42 -8.38 4.02
N PHE A 44 -9.27 -7.90 3.13
CA PHE A 44 -9.56 -6.49 2.99
C PHE A 44 -10.52 -6.04 4.09
N ILE A 45 -10.13 -5.03 4.87
CA ILE A 45 -11.05 -4.38 5.83
C ILE A 45 -11.72 -3.18 5.16
N ARG A 46 -10.91 -2.23 4.70
CA ARG A 46 -11.35 -1.01 3.98
C ARG A 46 -10.15 -0.31 3.38
N SER A 47 -10.35 0.46 2.31
CA SER A 47 -9.37 1.33 1.63
C SER A 47 -7.91 0.93 1.88
N TRP A 48 -7.25 1.53 2.86
CA TRP A 48 -5.82 1.39 3.14
C TRP A 48 -5.44 0.27 4.12
N ALA A 49 -6.38 -0.56 4.58
CA ALA A 49 -6.20 -1.51 5.67
C ALA A 49 -6.46 -2.97 5.25
N TRP A 50 -5.43 -3.79 5.45
CA TRP A 50 -5.43 -5.24 5.22
C TRP A 50 -5.08 -5.95 6.52
N PHE A 51 -5.71 -7.09 6.79
CA PHE A 51 -5.45 -7.86 8.00
C PHE A 51 -5.36 -9.35 7.69
N ARG A 52 -4.32 -9.99 8.23
CA ARG A 52 -4.10 -11.43 8.15
C ARG A 52 -4.26 -12.05 9.54
N PRO A 53 -5.42 -12.69 9.82
CA PRO A 53 -5.73 -13.20 11.15
C PRO A 53 -4.76 -14.25 11.67
N VAL A 54 -4.26 -15.14 10.80
CA VAL A 54 -3.45 -16.32 11.20
C VAL A 54 -2.17 -15.98 11.97
N ASP A 55 -1.59 -14.79 11.75
CA ASP A 55 -0.40 -14.32 12.45
C ASP A 55 -0.54 -12.91 13.01
N SER A 56 -1.78 -12.41 13.11
CA SER A 56 -2.12 -11.08 13.62
C SER A 56 -1.39 -9.93 12.91
N LEU A 57 -1.09 -10.08 11.61
CA LEU A 57 -0.39 -9.06 10.84
C LEU A 57 -1.38 -8.13 10.12
N ALA A 58 -1.33 -6.85 10.44
CA ALA A 58 -2.04 -5.80 9.72
C ALA A 58 -1.08 -4.99 8.85
N VAL A 59 -1.57 -4.50 7.72
CA VAL A 59 -0.87 -3.52 6.88
C VAL A 59 -1.80 -2.34 6.66
N PHE A 60 -1.36 -1.16 7.10
CA PHE A 60 -2.06 0.10 6.91
C PHE A 60 -1.36 0.96 5.85
N ASP A 61 -2.06 1.97 5.34
CA ASP A 61 -1.62 2.88 4.27
C ASP A 61 -1.20 2.17 2.96
N ALA A 62 -1.67 0.94 2.74
CA ALA A 62 -1.36 0.17 1.53
C ALA A 62 -2.46 0.32 0.48
N TRP A 63 -2.49 1.49 -0.18
CA TRP A 63 -3.41 1.82 -1.28
C TRP A 63 -2.71 2.14 -2.61
N MET A 64 -3.48 2.54 -3.63
CA MET A 64 -3.05 2.67 -5.03
C MET A 64 -1.83 3.56 -5.26
N ASP A 65 -1.68 4.64 -4.48
CA ASP A 65 -0.56 5.58 -4.56
C ASP A 65 0.65 5.16 -3.72
N ARG A 66 0.53 4.09 -2.92
CA ARG A 66 1.55 3.62 -1.96
C ARG A 66 2.10 2.23 -2.29
N VAL A 67 1.67 1.65 -3.41
CA VAL A 67 2.17 0.37 -3.95
C VAL A 67 2.64 0.57 -5.38
N MET A 68 3.88 0.20 -5.65
CA MET A 68 4.48 0.26 -6.99
C MET A 68 4.44 -1.10 -7.66
N ASP A 69 4.21 -1.09 -8.96
CA ASP A 69 4.39 -2.21 -9.87
C ASP A 69 5.79 -2.11 -10.49
N VAL A 70 6.64 -3.07 -10.16
CA VAL A 70 8.06 -3.13 -10.55
C VAL A 70 8.26 -4.46 -11.29
N GLY A 71 7.84 -4.51 -12.56
CA GLY A 71 7.93 -5.70 -13.39
C GLY A 71 6.93 -6.78 -12.97
N ASP A 72 7.42 -7.85 -12.35
CA ASP A 72 6.64 -8.99 -11.86
C ASP A 72 6.30 -8.90 -10.37
N GLN A 73 6.70 -7.81 -9.70
CA GLN A 73 6.52 -7.62 -8.27
C GLN A 73 5.69 -6.39 -7.94
N LEU A 74 4.94 -6.48 -6.84
CA LEU A 74 4.36 -5.31 -6.18
C LEU A 74 5.16 -4.97 -4.93
N VAL A 75 5.50 -3.70 -4.79
CA VAL A 75 6.32 -3.17 -3.70
C VAL A 75 5.54 -2.07 -2.98
N PRO A 76 4.98 -2.35 -1.78
CA PRO A 76 4.52 -1.30 -0.87
C PRO A 76 5.73 -0.49 -0.41
N PHE A 77 5.70 0.84 -0.55
CA PHE A 77 6.85 1.69 -0.23
C PHE A 77 6.56 2.74 0.85
N ASP A 78 5.28 2.93 1.17
CA ASP A 78 4.84 3.81 2.25
C ASP A 78 3.62 3.18 2.93
N ALA A 79 3.85 2.01 3.50
CA ALA A 79 2.86 1.21 4.19
C ALA A 79 3.35 0.89 5.60
N ILE A 80 2.43 0.73 6.53
CA ILE A 80 2.71 0.53 7.96
C ILE A 80 2.33 -0.90 8.34
N PRO A 81 3.29 -1.85 8.33
CA PRO A 81 3.04 -3.20 8.83
C PRO A 81 3.07 -3.21 10.36
N VAL A 82 2.06 -3.82 10.98
CA VAL A 82 1.91 -3.92 12.44
C VAL A 82 1.52 -5.33 12.81
N ARG A 83 2.27 -5.96 13.72
CA ARG A 83 1.79 -7.16 14.41
C ARG A 83 0.85 -6.72 15.53
N ALA A 84 -0.45 -6.87 15.30
CA ALA A 84 -1.48 -6.43 16.22
C ALA A 84 -1.48 -7.28 17.50
N ALA A 85 -1.74 -6.62 18.63
CA ALA A 85 -1.89 -7.25 19.94
C ALA A 85 -2.89 -6.44 20.78
N GLY A 86 -3.39 -7.04 21.86
CA GLY A 86 -4.33 -6.39 22.79
C GLY A 86 -5.58 -5.84 22.07
N ASN A 87 -5.98 -4.62 22.42
CA ASN A 87 -7.20 -4.00 21.89
C ASN A 87 -7.19 -3.85 20.37
N LEU A 88 -6.03 -3.53 19.76
CA LEU A 88 -5.92 -3.40 18.32
C LEU A 88 -6.27 -4.71 17.60
N LEU A 89 -5.82 -5.85 18.14
CA LEU A 89 -6.16 -7.15 17.57
C LEU A 89 -7.66 -7.42 17.63
N THR A 90 -8.28 -7.14 18.79
CA THR A 90 -9.73 -7.27 18.98
C THR A 90 -10.51 -6.40 17.99
N GLU A 91 -10.10 -5.14 17.82
CA GLU A 91 -10.74 -4.19 16.90
C GLU A 91 -10.60 -4.62 15.43
N LEU A 92 -9.43 -5.14 15.03
CA LEU A 92 -9.21 -5.62 13.66
C LEU A 92 -10.08 -6.84 13.34
N HIS A 93 -10.25 -7.77 14.27
CA HIS A 93 -11.19 -8.88 14.10
C HIS A 93 -12.64 -8.39 13.97
N ALA A 94 -13.07 -7.46 14.82
CA ALA A 94 -14.41 -6.89 14.73
C ALA A 94 -14.64 -6.15 13.41
N ALA A 95 -13.65 -5.37 12.95
CA ALA A 95 -13.71 -4.65 11.69
C ALA A 95 -13.77 -5.60 10.49
N LEU A 96 -13.01 -6.70 10.52
CA LEU A 96 -13.03 -7.72 9.47
C LEU A 96 -14.40 -8.40 9.38
N GLU A 97 -14.99 -8.77 10.53
CA GLU A 97 -16.35 -9.34 10.57
C GLU A 97 -17.41 -8.37 10.03
N HIS A 98 -17.26 -7.07 10.28
CA HIS A 98 -18.13 -6.07 9.71
C HIS A 98 -17.97 -5.97 8.19
N ALA A 99 -16.73 -5.92 7.68
CA ALA A 99 -16.44 -5.81 6.24
C ALA A 99 -17.00 -7.00 5.44
N ARG A 100 -16.91 -8.21 5.99
CA ARG A 100 -17.48 -9.43 5.38
C ARG A 100 -19.00 -9.33 5.23
N LYS A 101 -19.70 -8.77 6.23
CA LYS A 101 -21.16 -8.59 6.20
C LYS A 101 -21.61 -7.51 5.21
N SER A 102 -20.81 -6.47 5.00
CA SER A 102 -21.12 -5.38 4.07
C SER A 102 -20.82 -5.70 2.60
N SER A 103 -20.15 -6.83 2.33
CA SER A 103 -19.80 -7.29 0.97
C SER A 103 -20.81 -8.29 0.39
N LEU A 104 -21.84 -8.65 1.17
CA LEU A 104 -23.00 -9.45 0.77
C LEU A 104 -24.19 -8.53 0.44
#